data_AF-A0A820RW89-F1
#
_entry.id   AF-A0A820RW89-F1
#
_cell.length_a   1.000
_cell.length_b   1.000
_cell.length_c   1.000
_cell.angle_alpha   90.00
_cell.angle_beta   90.00
_cell.angle_gamma   90.00
#
_symmetry.space_group_name_H-M   'P 1'
#
loop_
_entity.id
_entity.type
_entity.pdbx_description
1 polymer ?
#
loop_
_entity_poly.entity_id
_entity_poly.type
_entity_poly.pdbx_seq_one_letter_code
_entity_poly.pdbx_strand_id
1 'polypeptide(L)'
;GFKEAAEKFAEETGMSLNNIDLTSVDERLKIREAIENGKIQEAIDIINKKAPELLDQNRQLAFHLKQQHLIELIRLNLIDEALSYAQIHLAEFAEDEILMRQELEKTMALLVFDKPLES
;
A
#
# COMPACT_ATOMS: atom_id res chain seq x y z
N GLY A 1 -3.28 20.41 -11.34
CA GLY A 1 -2.61 19.13 -11.01
C GLY A 1 -1.74 18.67 -12.18
N PHE A 2 -0.85 17.70 -11.98
CA PHE A 2 0.13 17.26 -13.00
C PHE A 2 -0.49 16.92 -14.37
N LYS A 3 -1.75 16.45 -14.40
CA LYS A 3 -2.53 16.22 -15.62
C LYS A 3 -2.80 17.49 -16.42
N GLU A 4 -3.37 18.52 -15.80
CA GLU A 4 -3.60 19.81 -16.46
C GLU A 4 -2.28 20.46 -16.91
N ALA A 5 -1.21 20.28 -16.14
CA ALA A 5 0.11 20.76 -16.52
C ALA A 5 0.68 19.98 -17.73
N ALA A 6 0.49 18.66 -17.78
CA ALA A 6 0.89 17.82 -18.90
C ALA A 6 0.06 18.07 -20.17
N GLU A 7 -1.26 18.31 -20.02
CA GLU A 7 -2.16 18.67 -21.11
C GLU A 7 -1.77 20.03 -21.71
N LYS A 8 -1.55 21.06 -20.89
CA LYS A 8 -1.07 22.37 -21.36
C LYS A 8 0.31 22.30 -21.98
N PHE A 9 1.23 21.55 -21.39
CA PHE A 9 2.57 21.35 -21.94
C PHE A 9 2.53 20.67 -23.31
N ALA A 10 1.68 19.65 -23.50
CA ALA A 10 1.51 18.98 -24.78
C ALA A 10 0.93 19.91 -25.85
N GLU A 11 -0.03 20.75 -25.47
CA GLU A 11 -0.63 21.78 -26.33
C GLU A 11 0.42 22.84 -26.74
N GLU A 12 1.26 23.30 -25.82
CA GLU A 12 2.31 24.30 -26.07
C GLU A 12 3.51 23.74 -26.87
N THR A 13 3.81 22.44 -26.73
CA THR A 13 4.98 21.80 -27.38
C THR A 13 4.64 21.07 -28.68
N GLY A 14 3.36 20.96 -29.03
CA GLY A 14 2.89 20.18 -30.18
C GLY A 14 3.11 18.67 -30.02
N MET A 15 3.36 18.19 -28.80
CA MET A 15 3.50 16.77 -28.50
C MET A 15 2.13 16.11 -28.44
N SER A 16 1.95 15.02 -29.19
CA SER A 16 0.70 14.27 -29.18
C SER A 16 0.65 13.33 -27.97
N LEU A 17 -0.29 13.57 -27.04
CA LEU A 17 -0.53 12.73 -25.86
C LEU A 17 -1.17 11.38 -26.19
N ASN A 18 -1.41 11.06 -27.47
CA ASN A 18 -2.14 9.88 -27.92
C ASN A 18 -1.58 8.54 -27.39
N ASN A 19 -0.30 8.50 -27.00
CA ASN A 19 0.36 7.31 -26.43
C ASN A 19 0.61 7.40 -24.91
N ILE A 20 0.28 8.52 -24.27
CA ILE A 20 0.41 8.68 -22.82
C ILE A 20 -0.95 8.40 -22.21
N ASP A 21 -1.09 7.22 -21.61
CA ASP A 21 -2.28 6.88 -20.85
C ASP A 21 -2.32 7.68 -19.54
N LEU A 22 -2.88 8.89 -19.61
CA LEU A 22 -3.10 9.76 -18.46
C LEU A 22 -4.04 9.12 -17.42
N THR A 23 -4.86 8.13 -17.81
CA THR A 23 -5.72 7.41 -16.84
C THR A 23 -4.89 6.53 -15.92
N SER A 24 -3.79 5.93 -16.42
CA SER A 24 -2.80 5.22 -15.59
C SER A 24 -2.06 6.15 -14.61
N VAL A 25 -1.90 7.44 -14.95
CA VAL A 25 -1.28 8.43 -14.07
C VAL A 25 -2.23 8.81 -12.94
N ASP A 26 -3.50 9.08 -13.27
CA ASP A 26 -4.55 9.39 -12.28
C ASP A 26 -4.78 8.21 -11.31
N GLU A 27 -4.67 6.98 -11.78
CA GLU A 27 -4.83 5.78 -10.93
C GLU A 27 -3.67 5.56 -9.98
N ARG A 28 -2.43 5.73 -10.45
CA ARG A 28 -1.24 5.68 -9.58
C ARG A 28 -1.27 6.78 -8.53
N LEU A 29 -1.81 7.95 -8.88
CA LEU A 29 -2.02 9.04 -7.92
C LEU A 29 -3.03 8.62 -6.85
N LYS A 30 -4.18 8.04 -7.23
CA LYS A 30 -5.19 7.55 -6.27
C LYS A 30 -4.64 6.47 -5.34
N ILE A 31 -3.87 5.51 -5.86
CA ILE A 31 -3.22 4.47 -5.03
C ILE A 31 -2.30 5.14 -4.00
N ARG A 32 -1.47 6.10 -4.45
CA ARG A 32 -0.57 6.83 -3.55
C ARG A 32 -1.33 7.61 -2.48
N GLU A 33 -2.35 8.38 -2.88
CA GLU A 33 -3.18 9.14 -1.95
C GLU A 33 -3.88 8.22 -0.92
N ALA A 34 -4.38 7.05 -1.36
CA ALA A 34 -4.97 6.07 -0.45
C ALA A 34 -3.93 5.56 0.57
N ILE A 35 -2.72 5.25 0.13
CA ILE A 35 -1.63 4.81 1.02
C ILE A 35 -1.23 5.92 2.01
N GLU A 36 -1.02 7.14 1.52
CA GLU A 36 -0.62 8.30 2.35
C GLU A 36 -1.69 8.64 3.40
N ASN A 37 -2.96 8.39 3.12
CA ASN A 37 -4.06 8.59 4.06
C ASN A 37 -4.39 7.36 4.93
N GLY A 38 -3.57 6.30 4.89
CA GLY A 38 -3.79 5.07 5.67
C GLY A 38 -4.95 4.19 5.18
N LYS A 39 -5.52 4.48 4.01
CA LYS A 39 -6.61 3.71 3.37
C LYS A 39 -6.06 2.54 2.57
N ILE A 40 -5.32 1.66 3.22
CA ILE A 40 -4.53 0.63 2.53
C ILE A 40 -5.39 -0.39 1.80
N GLN A 41 -6.55 -0.76 2.36
CA GLN A 41 -7.47 -1.68 1.69
C GLN A 41 -8.01 -1.09 0.38
N GLU A 42 -8.32 0.21 0.36
CA GLU A 42 -8.73 0.91 -0.87
C GLU A 42 -7.61 0.88 -1.92
N ALA A 43 -6.36 1.10 -1.50
CA ALA A 43 -5.21 0.99 -2.40
C ALA A 43 -5.06 -0.43 -2.99
N ILE A 44 -5.19 -1.47 -2.16
CA ILE A 44 -5.14 -2.88 -2.60
C ILE A 44 -6.26 -3.18 -3.59
N ASP A 45 -7.49 -2.72 -3.33
CA ASP A 45 -8.63 -2.95 -4.21
C ASP A 45 -8.44 -2.28 -5.58
N ILE A 46 -7.89 -1.05 -5.60
CA ILE A 46 -7.55 -0.37 -6.85
C ILE A 46 -6.45 -1.13 -7.60
N ILE A 47 -5.40 -1.60 -6.91
CA ILE A 47 -4.34 -2.40 -7.50
C ILE A 47 -4.91 -3.67 -8.13
N ASN A 48 -5.69 -4.46 -7.38
CA ASN A 48 -6.26 -5.72 -7.87
C ASN A 48 -7.23 -5.51 -9.03
N LYS A 49 -7.91 -4.37 -9.09
CA LYS A 49 -8.79 -4.03 -10.22
C LYS A 49 -8.01 -3.67 -11.49
N LYS A 50 -6.82 -3.08 -11.36
CA LYS A 50 -6.06 -2.49 -12.47
C LYS A 50 -4.90 -3.33 -12.94
N ALA A 51 -4.25 -4.03 -12.02
CA ALA A 51 -3.20 -4.99 -12.28
C ALA A 51 -3.43 -6.23 -11.39
N PRO A 52 -4.41 -7.09 -11.73
CA PRO A 52 -4.85 -8.20 -10.88
C PRO A 52 -3.72 -9.14 -10.45
N GLU A 53 -2.72 -9.35 -11.31
CA GLU A 53 -1.60 -10.26 -11.07
C GLU A 53 -0.41 -9.59 -10.35
N LEU A 54 -0.44 -8.27 -10.12
CA LEU A 54 0.73 -7.53 -9.61
C LEU A 54 1.15 -8.01 -8.22
N LEU A 55 0.17 -8.22 -7.33
CA LEU A 55 0.45 -8.66 -5.96
C LEU A 55 0.83 -10.13 -5.90
N ASP A 56 0.30 -10.96 -6.80
CA ASP A 56 0.67 -12.37 -6.92
C ASP A 56 2.11 -12.53 -7.46
N GLN A 57 2.51 -11.68 -8.40
CA GLN A 57 3.86 -11.70 -8.99
C GLN A 57 4.91 -11.01 -8.12
N ASN A 58 4.50 -10.07 -7.27
CA ASN A 58 5.38 -9.32 -6.38
C ASN A 58 4.99 -9.52 -4.92
N ARG A 59 5.43 -10.67 -4.38
CA ARG A 59 5.17 -11.07 -3.00
C ARG A 59 5.63 -10.03 -1.98
N GLN A 60 6.79 -9.39 -2.19
CA GLN A 60 7.30 -8.36 -1.29
C GLN A 60 6.39 -7.13 -1.24
N LEU A 61 5.88 -6.68 -2.40
CA LEU A 61 4.91 -5.58 -2.45
C LEU A 61 3.61 -5.96 -1.72
N ALA A 62 3.11 -7.18 -1.94
CA ALA A 62 1.93 -7.69 -1.24
C ALA A 62 2.13 -7.71 0.28
N PHE A 63 3.29 -8.20 0.74
CA PHE A 63 3.65 -8.20 2.15
C PHE A 63 3.62 -6.79 2.75
N HIS A 64 4.33 -5.83 2.16
CA HIS A 64 4.42 -4.48 2.72
C HIS A 64 3.07 -3.75 2.72
N LEU A 65 2.21 -3.95 1.72
CA LEU A 65 0.85 -3.39 1.75
C LEU A 65 0.03 -3.99 2.90
N LYS A 66 0.05 -5.32 3.05
CA LYS A 66 -0.65 -5.98 4.17
C LYS A 66 -0.08 -5.57 5.53
N GLN A 67 1.24 -5.43 5.64
CA GLN A 67 1.91 -4.96 6.85
C GLN A 67 1.54 -3.51 7.17
N GLN A 68 1.46 -2.63 6.17
CA GLN A 68 1.00 -1.26 6.38
C GLN A 68 -0.44 -1.25 6.89
N HIS A 69 -1.33 -2.09 6.34
CA HIS A 69 -2.69 -2.20 6.87
C HIS A 69 -2.71 -2.67 8.33
N LEU A 70 -1.88 -3.64 8.70
CA LEU A 70 -1.69 -4.04 10.09
C LEU A 70 -1.27 -2.85 10.97
N ILE A 71 -0.29 -2.06 10.54
CA ILE A 71 0.16 -0.85 11.25
C ILE A 71 -1.00 0.15 11.44
N GLU A 72 -1.86 0.31 10.44
CA GLU A 72 -3.05 1.18 10.55
C GLU A 72 -4.05 0.66 11.59
N LEU A 73 -4.30 -0.65 11.65
CA LEU A 73 -5.16 -1.25 12.69
C LEU A 73 -4.57 -1.02 14.09
N ILE A 74 -3.25 -1.20 14.24
CA ILE A 74 -2.54 -0.92 15.49
C ILE A 74 -2.67 0.56 15.88
N ARG A 75 -2.49 1.49 14.91
CA ARG A 75 -2.61 2.94 15.16
C ARG A 75 -4.02 3.35 15.59
N LEU A 76 -5.04 2.64 15.13
CA LEU A 76 -6.45 2.83 15.51
C LEU A 76 -6.80 2.13 16.83
N ASN A 77 -5.85 1.46 17.48
CA ASN A 77 -6.04 0.67 18.69
C ASN A 77 -7.07 -0.48 18.53
N LEU A 78 -7.18 -1.01 17.31
CA LEU A 78 -8.03 -2.15 16.93
C LEU A 78 -7.22 -3.45 17.06
N ILE A 79 -6.92 -3.82 18.29
CA ILE A 79 -5.95 -4.88 18.62
C ILE A 79 -6.43 -6.26 18.18
N ASP A 80 -7.69 -6.60 18.44
CA ASP A 80 -8.25 -7.91 18.10
C ASP A 80 -8.29 -8.09 16.57
N GLU A 81 -8.68 -7.04 15.84
CA GLU A 81 -8.68 -7.02 14.39
C GLU A 81 -7.25 -7.12 13.82
N ALA A 82 -6.29 -6.40 14.41
CA ALA A 82 -4.88 -6.46 14.03
C ALA A 82 -4.33 -7.90 14.19
N LEU A 83 -4.59 -8.54 15.32
CA LEU A 83 -4.16 -9.92 15.59
C LEU A 83 -4.78 -10.90 14.60
N SER A 84 -6.09 -10.85 14.41
CA SER A 84 -6.79 -11.71 13.45
C SER A 84 -6.29 -11.48 12.03
N TYR A 85 -6.06 -10.23 11.63
CA TYR A 85 -5.56 -9.88 10.31
C TYR A 85 -4.16 -10.44 10.07
N ALA A 86 -3.24 -10.28 11.03
CA ALA A 86 -1.88 -10.79 10.93
C ALA A 86 -1.85 -12.31 10.76
N GLN A 87 -2.67 -13.04 11.52
CA GLN A 87 -2.76 -14.49 11.43
C GLN A 87 -3.27 -14.96 10.07
N ILE A 88 -4.30 -14.29 9.51
CA ILE A 88 -4.92 -14.71 8.25
C ILE A 88 -4.06 -14.31 7.05
N HIS A 89 -3.46 -13.12 7.07
CA HIS A 89 -2.92 -12.50 5.86
C HIS A 89 -1.39 -12.37 5.84
N LEU A 90 -0.71 -12.45 6.98
CA LEU A 90 0.74 -12.23 7.08
C LEU A 90 1.52 -13.48 7.53
N ALA A 91 0.85 -14.49 8.10
CA ALA A 91 1.49 -15.72 8.57
C ALA A 91 2.29 -16.43 7.45
N GLU A 92 1.71 -16.55 6.25
CA GLU A 92 2.36 -17.22 5.10
C GLU A 92 3.69 -16.55 4.70
N PHE A 93 3.82 -15.24 4.87
CA PHE A 93 5.04 -14.49 4.50
C PHE A 93 6.16 -14.70 5.52
N ALA A 94 5.81 -14.93 6.78
CA ALA A 94 6.76 -15.14 7.87
C ALA A 94 7.38 -16.53 7.87
N GLU A 95 6.73 -17.51 7.24
CA GLU A 95 7.25 -18.88 7.12
C GLU A 95 8.35 -18.98 6.07
N ASP A 96 8.20 -18.27 4.96
CA ASP A 96 9.07 -18.45 3.79
C ASP A 96 10.32 -17.56 3.79
N GLU A 97 10.28 -16.40 4.46
CA GLU A 97 11.37 -15.44 4.41
C GLU A 97 11.75 -14.89 5.79
N ILE A 98 13.00 -15.13 6.21
CA ILE A 98 13.53 -14.69 7.51
C ILE A 98 13.42 -13.17 7.69
N LEU A 99 13.67 -12.40 6.63
CA LEU A 99 13.60 -10.94 6.68
C LEU A 99 12.17 -10.45 6.91
N MET A 100 11.18 -11.00 6.18
CA MET A 100 9.77 -10.67 6.37
C MET A 100 9.27 -11.07 7.76
N ARG A 101 9.72 -12.22 8.28
CA ARG A 101 9.42 -12.63 9.66
C ARG A 101 9.93 -11.62 10.68
N GLN A 102 11.18 -11.20 10.57
CA GLN A 102 11.77 -10.21 11.48
C GLN A 102 11.03 -8.86 11.38
N GLU A 103 10.57 -8.49 10.19
CA GLU A 103 9.78 -7.28 10.00
C GLU A 103 8.41 -7.38 10.64
N LEU A 104 7.72 -8.52 10.47
CA LEU A 104 6.44 -8.79 11.11
C LEU A 104 6.57 -8.81 12.63
N GLU A 105 7.60 -9.45 13.19
CA GLU A 105 7.90 -9.45 14.63
C GLU A 105 8.05 -8.02 15.17
N LYS A 106 8.77 -7.14 14.46
CA LYS A 106 8.91 -5.73 14.83
C LYS A 106 7.58 -4.98 14.77
N THR A 107 6.76 -5.23 13.74
CA THR A 107 5.42 -4.64 13.65
C THR A 107 4.52 -5.09 14.79
N MET A 108 4.53 -6.38 15.12
CA MET A 108 3.74 -6.93 16.22
C MET A 108 4.21 -6.43 17.59
N ALA A 109 5.50 -6.13 17.74
CA ALA A 109 6.02 -5.52 18.97
C ALA A 109 5.37 -4.15 19.25
N LEU A 110 4.87 -3.43 18.24
CA LEU A 110 4.14 -2.17 18.43
C LEU A 110 2.85 -2.35 19.25
N LEU A 111 2.26 -3.55 19.28
CA LEU A 111 1.09 -3.85 20.11
C LEU A 111 1.39 -3.87 21.62
N VAL A 112 2.65 -4.08 21.99
CA VAL A 112 3.08 -4.23 23.39
C VAL A 112 3.42 -2.87 24.02
N PHE A 113 3.65 -1.84 23.20
CA PHE A 113 3.91 -0.50 23.67
C PHE A 113 2.60 0.30 23.68
N ASP A 114 2.09 0.63 24.87
CA ASP A 114 0.88 1.46 25.04
C ASP A 114 0.97 2.80 24.29
N LYS A 115 2.21 3.28 24.03
CA LYS A 115 2.50 4.49 23.26
C LYS A 115 3.84 4.40 22.52
N PRO A 116 3.87 3.87 21.28
CA PRO A 116 5.09 3.73 20.49
C PRO A 116 5.77 5.07 20.15
N LEU A 117 5.01 6.17 20.16
CA LEU A 117 5.48 7.53 19.85
C LEU A 117 6.02 8.31 21.06
N GLU A 118 5.88 7.76 22.28
CA GLU A 118 6.35 8.41 23.53
C GLU A 118 7.54 7.70 24.18
N SER A 119 8.16 6.72 23.49
CA SER A 119 9.34 5.98 23.98
C SER A 119 10.65 6.46 23.38
#